data_AF-A0A382RNP3-F1
#
_entry.id   AF-A0A382RNP3-F1
#
_cell.length_a   1.000
_cell.length_b   1.000
_cell.length_c   1.000
_cell.angle_alpha   90.00
_cell.angle_beta   90.00
_cell.angle_gamma   90.00
#
_symmetry.space_group_name_H-M   'P 1'
#
loop_
_entity.id
_entity.type
_entity.pdbx_description
1 polymer ?
#
loop_
_entity_poly.entity_id
_entity_poly.type
_entity_poly.pdbx_seq_one_letter_code
_entity_poly.pdbx_strand_id
1 'polypeptide(L)' 'VLAPNGHGVDAFSAALREGRSGIRHHAHLEEAKFGCQVGGIPENVEQFQGQYLTDEELFAMNANMIYAAIGSIDAWTDA' A
#
# COMPACT_ATOMS: atom_id res chain seq x y z
N VAL A 1 -1.93 7.76 -5.80
CA VAL A 1 -0.60 7.39 -5.22
C VAL A 1 -0.84 6.42 -4.09
N LEU A 2 -0.24 5.22 -4.10
CA LEU A 2 -0.35 4.27 -3.00
C LEU A 2 1.05 3.91 -2.49
N ALA A 3 1.45 4.45 -1.34
CA ALA A 3 2.79 4.30 -0.79
C ALA A 3 2.76 3.89 0.70
N PRO A 4 3.86 3.30 1.23
CA PRO A 4 3.94 2.87 2.63
C PRO A 4 3.82 3.99 3.68
N ASN A 5 3.95 5.25 3.27
CA ASN A 5 3.81 6.41 4.15
C ASN A 5 2.58 7.28 3.81
N GLY A 6 1.75 6.88 2.84
CA GLY A 6 0.53 7.60 2.48
C GLY A 6 -0.18 7.07 1.25
N HIS A 7 -1.51 7.09 1.29
CA HIS A 7 -2.41 6.88 0.14
C HIS A 7 -3.03 8.22 -0.26
N GLY A 8 -3.03 8.55 -1.55
CA GLY A 8 -3.45 9.83 -2.10
C GLY A 8 -2.32 10.89 -2.09
N VAL A 9 -2.50 11.93 -2.91
CA VAL A 9 -1.51 13.00 -3.08
C VAL A 9 -1.30 13.78 -1.79
N ASP A 10 -2.37 14.12 -1.08
CA ASP A 10 -2.31 14.91 0.15
C ASP A 10 -1.57 14.20 1.28
N ALA A 11 -1.96 12.95 1.58
CA ALA A 11 -1.33 12.18 2.65
C ALA A 11 0.14 11.89 2.35
N PHE A 12 0.46 11.56 1.09
CA PHE A 12 1.85 11.33 0.67
C PHE A 12 2.68 12.63 0.73
N SER A 13 2.15 13.76 0.25
CA SER A 13 2.82 15.07 0.29
C SER A 13 3.09 15.52 1.73
N ALA A 14 2.12 15.38 2.63
CA ALA A 14 2.29 15.65 4.05
C ALA A 14 3.38 14.76 4.66
N ALA A 15 3.37 13.46 4.37
CA ALA A 15 4.37 12.52 4.87
C ALA A 15 5.80 12.89 4.40
N LEU A 16 5.97 13.33 3.16
CA LEU A 16 7.25 13.80 2.65
C LEU A 16 7.74 15.06 3.38
N ARG A 17 6.86 16.04 3.60
CA ARG A 17 7.20 17.30 4.27
C ARG A 17 7.57 17.11 5.74
N GLU A 18 6.92 16.17 6.39
CA GLU A 18 7.14 15.83 7.79
C GLU A 18 8.30 14.84 7.99
N GLY A 19 8.85 14.27 6.91
CA GLY A 19 9.87 13.23 6.99
C GLY A 19 9.36 11.93 7.61
N ARG A 20 8.06 11.64 7.51
CA ARG A 20 7.47 10.40 8.04
C ARG A 20 7.93 9.21 7.22
N SER A 21 8.67 8.31 7.88
CA SER A 21 9.09 7.04 7.30
C SER A 21 7.90 6.11 7.07
N GLY A 22 7.88 5.42 5.94
CA GLY A 22 6.96 4.31 5.65
C GLY A 22 7.55 2.93 5.95
N ILE A 23 8.76 2.86 6.50
CA ILE A 23 9.42 1.58 6.84
C ILE A 23 8.99 1.14 8.24
N ARG A 24 8.58 -0.11 8.38
CA ARG A 24 8.18 -0.73 9.66
C ARG A 24 8.81 -2.11 9.82
N HIS A 25 8.85 -2.59 11.05
CA HIS A 25 9.15 -3.99 11.36
C HIS A 25 7.95 -4.87 11.01
N HIS A 26 8.24 -6.06 10.48
CA HIS A 26 7.25 -7.03 10.07
C HIS A 26 7.49 -8.35 10.80
N ALA A 27 6.67 -8.63 11.82
CA ALA A 27 6.83 -9.78 12.70
C ALA A 27 6.92 -11.12 11.95
N HIS A 28 6.17 -11.29 10.87
CA HIS A 28 6.21 -12.51 10.05
C HIS A 28 7.59 -12.79 9.43
N LEU A 29 8.41 -11.76 9.15
CA LEU A 29 9.77 -11.93 8.63
C LEU A 29 10.72 -12.42 9.72
N GLU A 30 10.53 -11.95 10.96
CA GLU A 30 11.27 -12.43 12.13
C GLU A 30 10.91 -13.87 12.45
N GLU A 31 9.61 -14.21 12.47
CA GLU A 31 9.10 -15.56 12.68
C GLU A 31 9.68 -16.54 11.64
N ALA A 32 9.82 -16.08 10.39
CA ALA A 32 10.44 -16.83 9.31
C ALA A 32 11.99 -16.81 9.32
N LYS A 33 12.62 -16.25 10.36
CA LYS A 33 14.08 -16.19 10.57
C LYS A 33 14.87 -15.45 9.47
N PHE A 34 14.25 -14.45 8.84
CA PHE A 34 14.96 -13.60 7.88
C PHE A 34 15.97 -12.68 8.59
N GLY A 35 17.11 -12.44 7.92
CA GLY A 35 18.11 -11.47 8.38
C GLY A 35 17.64 -10.01 8.24
N CYS A 36 16.69 -9.75 7.33
CA CYS A 36 16.01 -8.45 7.21
C CYS A 36 14.57 -8.61 7.69
N GLN A 37 14.13 -7.72 8.59
CA GLN A 37 12.82 -7.79 9.25
C GLN A 37 12.01 -6.49 9.08
N VAL A 38 12.47 -5.59 8.21
CA VAL A 38 11.83 -4.29 7.97
C VAL A 38 11.49 -4.11 6.49
N GLY A 39 10.42 -3.37 6.21
CA GLY A 39 9.96 -3.14 4.84
C GLY A 39 8.95 -1.99 4.76
N GLY A 40 8.85 -1.40 3.58
CA GLY A 40 7.82 -0.42 3.26
C GLY A 40 6.67 -1.11 2.53
N ILE A 41 5.59 -1.39 3.25
CA ILE A 41 4.39 -2.03 2.70
C ILE A 41 3.22 -1.05 2.91
N PRO A 42 2.41 -0.74 1.89
CA PRO A 42 1.18 0.02 2.06
C PRO A 42 0.28 -0.61 3.14
N GLU A 43 -0.14 0.19 4.13
CA GLU A 43 -0.90 -0.29 5.28
C GLU A 43 -2.42 -0.24 5.00
N ASN A 44 -3.17 -1.19 5.59
CA ASN A 44 -4.63 -1.22 5.63
C ASN A 44 -5.35 -1.26 4.27
N VAL A 45 -4.69 -1.71 3.19
CA VAL A 45 -5.27 -1.76 1.84
C VAL A 45 -6.53 -2.63 1.79
N GLU A 46 -6.56 -3.69 2.58
CA GLU A 46 -7.69 -4.61 2.69
C GLU A 46 -8.98 -3.93 3.16
N GLN A 47 -8.86 -2.82 3.90
CA GLN A 47 -10.01 -2.08 4.44
C GLN A 47 -10.73 -1.24 3.38
N PHE A 48 -10.08 -0.92 2.27
CA PHE A 48 -10.63 -0.03 1.24
C PHE A 48 -10.54 -0.58 -0.20
N GLN A 49 -9.82 -1.66 -0.45
CA GLN A 49 -9.69 -2.24 -1.79
C GLN A 49 -11.03 -2.60 -2.45
N GLY A 50 -12.06 -2.95 -1.67
CA GLY A 50 -13.41 -3.23 -2.17
C GLY A 50 -14.16 -2.00 -2.71
N GLN A 51 -13.62 -0.80 -2.52
CA GLN A 51 -14.13 0.43 -3.16
C GLN A 51 -13.64 0.56 -4.61
N TYR A 52 -12.58 -0.17 -4.97
CA TYR A 52 -11.92 -0.09 -6.28
C TYR A 52 -12.16 -1.34 -7.12
N LEU A 53 -12.25 -2.51 -6.48
CA LEU A 53 -12.23 -3.82 -7.11
C LEU A 53 -13.37 -4.68 -6.57
N THR A 54 -13.93 -5.50 -7.44
CA THR A 54 -14.93 -6.52 -7.09
C THR A 54 -14.32 -7.72 -6.37
N ASP A 55 -15.13 -8.50 -5.66
CA ASP A 55 -14.67 -9.72 -4.98
C ASP A 55 -14.02 -10.74 -5.94
N GLU A 56 -14.50 -10.82 -7.18
CA GLU A 56 -13.93 -11.71 -8.22
C GLU A 56 -12.53 -11.24 -8.64
N GLU A 57 -12.34 -9.94 -8.83
CA GLU A 57 -11.03 -9.36 -9.16
C GLU A 57 -10.05 -9.53 -7.99
N LEU A 58 -10.49 -9.26 -6.76
CA LEU A 58 -9.68 -9.45 -5.55
C LEU A 58 -9.25 -10.91 -5.38
N PHE A 59 -10.12 -11.87 -5.71
CA PHE A 59 -9.79 -13.30 -5.68
C PHE A 59 -8.72 -13.68 -6.71
N ALA A 60 -8.74 -13.04 -7.89
CA ALA A 60 -7.81 -13.32 -8.98
C ALA A 60 -6.45 -12.59 -8.86
N MET A 61 -6.34 -11.60 -7.97
CA MET A 61 -5.20 -10.70 -7.89
C MET A 61 -4.33 -10.97 -6.66
N ASN A 62 -3.02 -10.74 -6.81
CA ASN A 62 -2.11 -10.63 -5.66
C ASN A 62 -2.00 -9.18 -5.18
N ALA A 63 -1.37 -8.98 -4.02
CA ALA A 63 -1.20 -7.65 -3.42
C ALA A 63 -0.58 -6.61 -4.37
N ASN A 64 0.44 -6.98 -5.15
CA ASN A 64 1.08 -6.04 -6.07
C ASN A 64 0.16 -5.60 -7.20
N MET A 65 -0.67 -6.51 -7.72
CA MET A 65 -1.69 -6.20 -8.72
C MET A 65 -2.74 -5.26 -8.13
N ILE A 66 -3.19 -5.52 -6.90
CA ILE A 66 -4.16 -4.67 -6.19
C ILE A 66 -3.58 -3.26 -6.00
N TYR A 67 -2.34 -3.16 -5.56
CA TYR A 67 -1.68 -1.87 -5.37
C TYR A 67 -1.56 -1.07 -6.67
N ALA A 68 -1.17 -1.74 -7.75
CA ALA A 68 -1.05 -1.12 -9.07
C ALA A 68 -2.41 -0.67 -9.60
N ALA A 69 -3.46 -1.48 -9.43
CA ALA A 69 -4.82 -1.13 -9.86
C ALA A 69 -5.35 0.10 -9.12
N ILE A 70 -5.28 0.11 -7.78
CA ILE A 70 -5.70 1.26 -6.96
C ILE A 70 -4.92 2.51 -7.38
N GLY A 71 -3.59 2.41 -7.46
CA GLY A 71 -2.75 3.55 -7.87
C GLY A 71 -3.07 4.07 -9.26
N SER A 72 -3.45 3.20 -10.20
CA SER A 72 -3.82 3.56 -11.57
C SER A 72 -5.21 4.20 -11.66
N ILE A 73 -6.19 3.67 -10.92
CA ILE A 73 -7.55 4.22 -10.84
C ILE A 73 -7.51 5.60 -10.19
N ASP A 74 -6.78 5.76 -9.09
CA ASP A 74 -6.55 7.06 -8.45
C ASP A 74 -5.99 8.07 -9.46
N ALA A 75 -4.94 7.68 -10.19
CA ALA A 75 -4.27 8.54 -11.16
C ALA A 75 -5.19 8.93 -12.32
N TRP A 76 -6.04 8.00 -12.78
CA TRP A 76 -7.04 8.28 -13.82
C TRP A 76 -8.14 9.22 -13.33
N THR A 77 -8.55 9.09 -12.07
CA THR A 77 -9.64 9.89 -11.47
C THR A 77 -9.20 11.32 -11.15
N ASP A 78 -7.92 11.52 -10.83
CA ASP A 78 -7.32 12.82 -10.51
C ASP A 78 -6.87 13.62 -11.76
N ALA A 79 -6.83 12.99 -12.94
CA ALA A 79 -6.40 13.59 -14.20
C ALA A 79 -7.42 14.62 -14.76
#